data_AF-R7QU20-F1
#
_entry.id   AF-R7QU20-F1
#
_cell.length_a   1.000
_cell.length_b   1.000
_cell.length_c   1.000
_cell.angle_alpha   90.00
_cell.angle_beta   90.00
_cell.angle_gamma   90.00
#
_symmetry.space_group_name_H-M   'P 1'
#
loop_
_entity.id
_entity.type
_entity.pdbx_description
1 polymer ?
#
loop_
_entity_poly.entity_id
_entity_poly.type
_entity_poly.pdbx_seq_one_letter_code
_entity_poly.pdbx_strand_id
1 'polypeptide(L)'
;MSVKRGNLRADTVVKNYWRSNEQFADFFNAVLFDGEQVIKPDELIPVITIVVYYGEKSWDGAASLHEMLNIPKTMESFVNDYKMHLVEARKNDLKLHNINNQDLFNLLEIILDKSAKWNVIREKAINYARKHEVEKSVIMTVAGAANCKMDYNMMEKKGDADMCTVFEETRKEGVAQGLAEGEAKGIIETGYEFGLSEDDILTRLQKKLNISLQKAQEYLSMFGKQTVQSGQFLLRRRKPTEKMVYICKNRRP
;
A
#
# COMPACT_ATOMS: atom_id res chain seq x y z
N MET A 1 -9.70 -2.67 33.82
CA MET A 1 -8.47 -2.67 32.98
C MET A 1 -8.78 -2.00 31.66
N SER A 2 -8.21 -0.82 31.42
CA SER A 2 -8.50 -0.02 30.24
C SER A 2 -7.66 -0.55 29.07
N VAL A 3 -8.30 -1.26 28.14
CA VAL A 3 -7.65 -1.73 26.92
C VAL A 3 -7.32 -0.51 26.07
N LYS A 4 -6.03 -0.15 25.99
CA LYS A 4 -5.54 0.81 24.99
C LYS A 4 -5.77 0.21 23.60
N ARG A 5 -6.92 0.52 22.99
CA ARG A 5 -7.26 0.14 21.60
C ARG A 5 -6.44 1.00 20.65
N GLY A 6 -5.42 0.42 20.03
CA GLY A 6 -4.66 1.08 18.97
C GLY A 6 -5.51 1.28 17.71
N ASN A 7 -5.25 2.34 16.95
CA ASN A 7 -5.81 2.51 15.61
C ASN A 7 -5.43 1.32 14.72
N LEU A 8 -6.43 0.66 14.12
CA LEU A 8 -6.20 -0.29 13.02
C LEU A 8 -5.49 0.46 11.88
N ARG A 9 -4.34 -0.08 11.48
CA ARG A 9 -3.52 0.43 10.38
C ARG A 9 -3.75 -0.42 9.14
N ALA A 10 -3.54 0.16 7.96
CA ALA A 10 -3.63 -0.54 6.68
C ALA A 10 -2.81 -1.85 6.65
N ASP A 11 -1.60 -1.83 7.22
CA ASP A 11 -0.75 -3.02 7.28
C ASP A 11 -1.33 -4.12 8.17
N THR A 12 -1.99 -3.77 9.27
CA THR A 12 -2.67 -4.72 10.15
C THR A 12 -3.83 -5.41 9.45
N VAL A 13 -4.63 -4.67 8.66
CA VAL A 13 -5.77 -5.23 7.93
C VAL A 13 -5.30 -6.26 6.91
N VAL A 14 -4.30 -5.90 6.09
CA VAL A 14 -3.76 -6.85 5.10
C VAL A 14 -3.12 -8.07 5.78
N LYS A 15 -2.38 -7.88 6.87
CA LYS A 15 -1.81 -9.01 7.63
C LYS A 15 -2.87 -9.92 8.23
N ASN A 16 -3.99 -9.35 8.70
CA ASN A 16 -5.07 -10.11 9.30
C ASN A 16 -5.83 -10.96 8.27
N TYR A 17 -6.00 -10.46 7.04
CA TYR A 17 -6.58 -11.22 5.94
C TYR A 17 -5.83 -12.55 5.73
N TRP A 18 -4.51 -12.50 5.61
CA TRP A 18 -3.67 -13.69 5.41
C TRP A 18 -3.57 -14.64 6.63
N ARG A 19 -4.25 -14.35 7.75
CA ARG A 19 -4.33 -15.28 8.88
C ARG A 19 -5.27 -16.46 8.63
N SER A 20 -6.26 -16.30 7.74
CA SER A 20 -7.12 -17.42 7.35
C SER A 20 -6.28 -18.50 6.65
N ASN A 21 -6.39 -19.75 7.11
CA ASN A 21 -5.65 -20.86 6.49
C ASN A 21 -6.15 -21.15 5.08
N GLU A 22 -7.44 -21.00 4.83
CA GLU A 22 -8.03 -21.24 3.52
C GLU A 22 -7.56 -20.22 2.49
N GLN A 23 -7.65 -18.93 2.83
CA GLN A 23 -7.15 -17.85 1.97
C GLN A 23 -5.64 -17.97 1.73
N PHE A 24 -4.88 -18.34 2.77
CA PHE A 24 -3.45 -18.59 2.65
C PHE A 24 -3.14 -19.77 1.73
N ALA A 25 -3.73 -20.94 1.97
CA ALA A 25 -3.46 -22.15 1.21
C ALA A 25 -3.82 -21.99 -0.27
N ASP A 26 -5.00 -21.41 -0.54
CA ASP A 26 -5.45 -21.13 -1.90
C ASP A 26 -4.52 -20.19 -2.65
N PHE A 27 -4.07 -19.10 -2.00
CA PHE A 27 -3.13 -18.16 -2.61
C PHE A 27 -1.77 -18.82 -2.91
N PHE A 28 -1.23 -19.61 -1.98
CA PHE A 28 0.04 -20.30 -2.20
C PHE A 28 -0.08 -21.37 -3.28
N ASN A 29 -1.20 -22.09 -3.35
CA ASN A 29 -1.48 -23.04 -4.43
C ASN A 29 -1.55 -22.36 -5.79
N ALA A 30 -2.19 -21.21 -5.89
CA ALA A 30 -2.25 -20.44 -7.12
C ALA A 30 -0.85 -19.98 -7.59
N VAL A 31 0.02 -19.56 -6.67
CA VAL A 31 1.35 -19.03 -7.00
C VAL A 31 2.38 -20.13 -7.27
N LEU A 32 2.35 -21.22 -6.52
CA LEU A 32 3.42 -22.24 -6.52
C LEU A 32 3.05 -23.49 -7.34
N PHE A 33 1.76 -23.77 -7.50
CA PHE A 33 1.24 -25.01 -8.07
C PHE A 33 0.18 -24.77 -9.15
N ASP A 34 0.16 -23.58 -9.76
CA ASP A 34 -0.78 -23.21 -10.84
C ASP A 34 -2.26 -23.50 -10.48
N GLY A 35 -2.60 -23.28 -9.21
CA GLY A 35 -3.94 -23.47 -8.67
C GLY A 35 -4.26 -24.88 -8.16
N GLU A 36 -3.42 -25.88 -8.46
CA GLU A 36 -3.63 -27.23 -7.94
C GLU A 36 -3.60 -27.23 -6.40
N GLN A 37 -4.61 -27.86 -5.78
CA GLN A 37 -4.81 -27.83 -4.32
C GLN A 37 -3.87 -28.79 -3.58
N VAL A 38 -2.56 -28.49 -3.63
CA VAL A 38 -1.49 -29.28 -3.01
C VAL A 38 -1.35 -28.94 -1.52
N ILE A 39 -1.27 -27.65 -1.19
CA ILE A 39 -1.23 -27.17 0.19
C ILE A 39 -2.64 -27.24 0.77
N LYS A 40 -2.81 -27.97 1.86
CA LYS A 40 -4.08 -28.01 2.60
C LYS A 40 -4.07 -27.04 3.78
N PRO A 41 -5.20 -26.37 4.09
CA PRO A 41 -5.30 -25.40 5.20
C PRO A 41 -4.89 -25.95 6.58
N ASP A 42 -5.05 -27.25 6.80
CA ASP A 42 -4.84 -27.89 8.10
C ASP A 42 -3.45 -28.52 8.25
N GLU A 43 -2.64 -28.55 7.19
CA GLU A 43 -1.32 -29.19 7.19
C GLU A 43 -0.21 -28.22 7.64
N LEU A 44 0.89 -28.81 8.13
CA LEU A 44 2.11 -28.06 8.43
C LEU A 44 2.85 -27.78 7.12
N ILE A 45 3.28 -26.53 6.95
CA ILE A 45 3.91 -26.05 5.72
C ILE A 45 5.30 -25.51 6.09
N PRO A 46 6.35 -25.81 5.32
CA PRO A 46 7.65 -25.18 5.50
C PRO A 46 7.56 -23.65 5.34
N VAL A 47 8.57 -22.94 5.85
CA VAL A 47 8.65 -21.48 5.71
C VAL A 47 8.86 -21.12 4.24
N ILE A 48 7.79 -20.64 3.60
CA ILE A 48 7.79 -20.12 2.24
C ILE A 48 7.44 -18.63 2.31
N THR A 49 8.18 -17.81 1.56
CA THR A 49 7.94 -16.36 1.47
C THR A 49 7.50 -15.99 0.06
N ILE A 50 6.30 -15.43 -0.05
CA ILE A 50 5.81 -14.78 -1.28
C ILE A 50 5.74 -13.28 -1.02
N VAL A 51 6.24 -12.51 -1.97
CA VAL A 51 6.21 -11.04 -1.96
C VAL A 51 5.07 -10.60 -2.85
N VAL A 52 4.05 -9.98 -2.27
CA VAL A 52 2.96 -9.37 -3.04
C VAL A 52 3.25 -7.89 -3.18
N TYR A 53 3.40 -7.44 -4.43
CA TYR A 53 3.67 -6.07 -4.78
C TYR A 53 2.40 -5.37 -5.28
N TYR A 54 1.97 -4.37 -4.51
CA TYR A 54 0.77 -3.55 -4.77
C TYR A 54 1.12 -2.21 -5.42
N GLY A 55 2.30 -2.11 -6.04
CA GLY A 55 2.76 -0.87 -6.63
C GLY A 55 1.96 -0.43 -7.85
N GLU A 56 1.92 0.89 -8.05
CA GLU A 56 1.24 1.49 -9.20
C GLU A 56 2.00 1.30 -10.51
N LYS A 57 3.31 1.10 -10.43
CA LYS A 57 4.19 0.79 -11.57
C LYS A 57 4.46 -0.69 -11.59
N SER A 58 4.65 -1.25 -12.77
CA SER A 58 5.19 -2.60 -12.91
C SER A 58 6.50 -2.72 -12.14
N TRP A 59 6.73 -3.88 -11.54
CA TRP A 59 7.98 -4.17 -10.86
C TRP A 59 9.14 -4.17 -11.86
N ASP A 60 10.17 -3.37 -11.57
CA ASP A 60 11.39 -3.24 -12.37
C ASP A 60 12.66 -3.50 -11.53
N GLY A 61 12.49 -4.07 -10.32
CA GLY A 61 13.58 -4.41 -9.42
C GLY A 61 14.06 -5.85 -9.59
N ALA A 62 15.13 -6.18 -8.87
CA ALA A 62 15.67 -7.52 -8.82
C ALA A 62 14.66 -8.53 -8.24
N ALA A 63 14.57 -9.71 -8.84
CA ALA A 63 13.74 -10.83 -8.41
C ALA A 63 14.57 -11.99 -7.81
N SER A 64 15.89 -11.83 -7.70
CA SER A 64 16.76 -12.79 -7.03
C SER A 64 17.96 -12.10 -6.37
N LEU A 65 18.64 -12.82 -5.48
CA LEU A 65 19.85 -12.30 -4.83
C LEU A 65 20.95 -11.99 -5.86
N HIS A 66 21.10 -12.83 -6.89
CA HIS A 66 22.08 -12.60 -7.95
C HIS A 66 21.78 -11.34 -8.76
N GLU A 67 20.51 -11.00 -8.99
CA GLU A 67 20.14 -9.75 -9.65
C GLU A 67 20.38 -8.50 -8.76
N MET A 68 20.34 -8.67 -7.44
CA MET A 68 20.58 -7.58 -6.48
C MET A 68 22.06 -7.25 -6.31
N LEU A 69 22.94 -8.24 -6.46
CA LEU A 69 24.36 -8.13 -6.13
C LEU A 69 25.21 -8.11 -7.40
N ASN A 70 26.26 -7.28 -7.41
CA ASN A 70 27.28 -7.37 -8.45
C ASN A 70 28.28 -8.49 -8.09
N ILE A 71 27.93 -9.73 -8.40
CA ILE A 71 28.73 -10.92 -8.06
C ILE A 71 29.75 -11.19 -9.19
N PRO A 72 31.06 -11.31 -8.89
CA PRO A 72 32.04 -11.74 -9.89
C PRO A 72 31.75 -13.16 -10.38
N LYS A 73 31.88 -13.41 -11.69
CA LYS A 73 31.59 -14.71 -12.34
C LYS A 73 32.28 -15.92 -11.67
N THR A 74 33.49 -15.71 -11.15
CA THR A 74 34.26 -16.74 -10.44
C THR A 74 33.66 -17.14 -9.09
N MET A 75 32.77 -16.32 -8.53
CA MET A 75 32.13 -16.53 -7.24
C MET A 75 30.66 -16.99 -7.35
N GLU A 76 30.04 -16.89 -8.53
CA GLU A 76 28.61 -17.21 -8.73
C GLU A 76 28.22 -18.59 -8.18
N SER A 77 29.05 -19.62 -8.39
CA SER A 77 28.77 -20.98 -7.92
C SER A 77 28.82 -21.15 -6.40
N PHE A 78 29.43 -20.21 -5.68
CA PHE A 78 29.55 -20.25 -4.22
C PHE A 78 28.47 -19.42 -3.52
N VAL A 79 27.74 -18.58 -4.26
CA VAL A 79 26.70 -17.71 -3.72
C VAL A 79 25.33 -18.29 -4.04
N ASN A 80 24.55 -18.59 -3.02
CA ASN A 80 23.18 -19.06 -3.20
C ASN A 80 22.31 -18.00 -3.89
N ASP A 81 21.65 -18.37 -4.99
CA ASP A 81 20.68 -17.49 -5.63
C ASP A 81 19.29 -17.66 -5.00
N TYR A 82 18.98 -16.85 -3.99
CA TYR A 82 17.66 -16.84 -3.38
C TYR A 82 16.68 -16.12 -4.30
N LYS A 83 15.72 -16.89 -4.86
CA LYS A 83 14.66 -16.35 -5.71
C LYS A 83 13.54 -15.75 -4.87
N MET A 84 13.02 -14.62 -5.33
CA MET A 84 11.83 -13.98 -4.79
C MET A 84 10.60 -14.48 -5.55
N HIS A 85 9.69 -15.18 -4.87
CA HIS A 85 8.36 -15.45 -5.41
C HIS A 85 7.55 -14.16 -5.40
N LEU A 86 7.60 -13.41 -6.50
CA LEU A 86 6.97 -12.11 -6.64
C LEU A 86 5.62 -12.24 -7.35
N VAL A 87 4.58 -11.65 -6.75
CA VAL A 87 3.25 -11.51 -7.34
C VAL A 87 2.93 -10.03 -7.46
N GLU A 88 2.65 -9.56 -8.68
CA GLU A 88 2.18 -8.19 -8.91
C GLU A 88 0.65 -8.16 -8.85
N ALA A 89 0.07 -7.61 -7.77
CA ALA A 89 -1.38 -7.65 -7.54
C ALA A 89 -2.24 -6.94 -8.60
N ARG A 90 -1.61 -6.10 -9.44
CA ARG A 90 -2.23 -5.43 -10.59
C ARG A 90 -2.48 -6.36 -11.78
N LYS A 91 -1.93 -7.58 -11.75
CA LYS A 91 -2.14 -8.63 -12.74
C LYS A 91 -2.91 -9.73 -12.02
N ASN A 92 -4.03 -10.17 -12.61
CA ASN A 92 -4.78 -11.30 -12.07
C ASN A 92 -4.74 -12.49 -13.03
N ASP A 93 -3.57 -13.13 -13.10
CA ASP A 93 -3.34 -14.37 -13.84
C ASP A 93 -3.37 -15.62 -12.94
N LEU A 94 -3.75 -15.46 -11.67
CA LEU A 94 -3.76 -16.51 -10.67
C LEU A 94 -5.04 -17.37 -10.75
N LYS A 95 -4.88 -18.69 -10.66
CA LYS A 95 -5.99 -19.65 -10.56
C LYS A 95 -6.38 -19.87 -9.09
N LEU A 96 -7.17 -18.94 -8.57
CA LEU A 96 -7.67 -18.95 -7.19
C LEU A 96 -9.01 -19.66 -7.09
N HIS A 97 -9.24 -20.44 -6.04
CA HIS A 97 -10.49 -21.16 -5.76
C HIS A 97 -11.29 -20.49 -4.63
N ASN A 98 -10.62 -19.81 -3.70
CA ASN A 98 -11.28 -19.11 -2.62
C ASN A 98 -11.90 -17.80 -3.15
N ILE A 99 -13.21 -17.63 -2.96
CA ILE A 99 -13.95 -16.47 -3.50
C ILE A 99 -13.39 -15.14 -2.99
N ASN A 100 -13.01 -15.06 -1.72
CA ASN A 100 -12.45 -13.83 -1.15
C ASN A 100 -11.11 -13.48 -1.80
N ASN A 101 -10.28 -14.48 -2.12
CA ASN A 101 -9.03 -14.24 -2.84
C ASN A 101 -9.29 -13.79 -4.28
N GLN A 102 -10.24 -14.43 -4.98
CA GLN A 102 -10.64 -14.01 -6.32
C GLN A 102 -11.09 -12.54 -6.31
N ASP A 103 -11.98 -12.17 -5.38
CA ASP A 103 -12.48 -10.81 -5.24
C ASP A 103 -11.38 -9.81 -4.85
N LEU A 104 -10.46 -10.20 -3.97
CA LEU A 104 -9.32 -9.38 -3.58
C LEU A 104 -8.47 -9.02 -4.81
N PHE A 105 -8.05 -10.01 -5.60
CA PHE A 105 -7.18 -9.77 -6.76
C PHE A 105 -7.92 -9.09 -7.93
N ASN A 106 -9.19 -9.41 -8.17
CA ASN A 106 -10.02 -8.72 -9.16
C ASN A 106 -10.19 -7.23 -8.81
N LEU A 107 -10.49 -6.91 -7.54
CA LEU A 107 -10.61 -5.51 -7.12
C LEU A 107 -9.28 -4.76 -7.18
N LEU A 108 -8.17 -5.42 -6.83
CA LEU A 108 -6.84 -4.82 -6.94
C LEU A 108 -6.44 -4.55 -8.39
N GLU A 109 -6.75 -5.45 -9.32
CA GLU A 109 -6.57 -5.20 -10.75
C GLU A 109 -7.34 -3.96 -11.21
N ILE A 110 -8.62 -3.83 -10.82
CA ILE A 110 -9.44 -2.66 -11.17
C ILE A 110 -8.86 -1.37 -10.58
N ILE A 111 -8.52 -1.37 -9.28
CA ILE A 111 -8.12 -0.16 -8.55
C ILE A 111 -6.71 0.30 -8.92
N LEU A 112 -5.82 -0.63 -9.24
CA LEU A 112 -4.44 -0.35 -9.62
C LEU A 112 -4.28 -0.10 -11.13
N ASP A 113 -5.35 -0.23 -11.93
CA ASP A 113 -5.35 0.17 -13.33
C ASP A 113 -5.11 1.69 -13.48
N LYS A 114 -4.12 2.06 -14.28
CA LYS A 114 -3.75 3.46 -14.56
C LYS A 114 -4.05 3.88 -15.99
N SER A 115 -4.53 2.95 -16.83
CA SER A 115 -4.94 3.25 -18.20
C SER A 115 -6.26 4.02 -18.25
N ALA A 116 -7.12 3.84 -17.22
CA ALA A 116 -8.42 4.48 -17.11
C ALA A 116 -8.43 5.70 -16.19
N LYS A 117 -9.44 6.57 -16.37
CA LYS A 117 -9.71 7.70 -15.46
C LYS A 117 -10.26 7.19 -14.13
N TRP A 118 -9.94 7.90 -13.03
CA TRP A 118 -10.39 7.57 -11.67
C TRP A 118 -11.90 7.31 -11.55
N ASN A 119 -12.75 8.14 -12.17
CA ASN A 119 -14.21 7.97 -12.08
C ASN A 119 -14.66 6.63 -12.67
N VAL A 120 -14.02 6.18 -13.77
CA VAL A 120 -14.32 4.90 -14.41
C VAL A 120 -13.86 3.75 -13.53
N ILE A 121 -12.66 3.84 -12.95
CA ILE A 121 -12.12 2.85 -12.00
C ILE A 121 -13.04 2.72 -10.79
N ARG A 122 -13.45 3.85 -10.22
CA ARG A 122 -14.36 3.94 -9.07
C ARG A 122 -15.69 3.25 -9.37
N GLU A 123 -16.33 3.58 -10.49
CA GLU A 123 -17.61 2.97 -10.88
C GLU A 123 -17.47 1.46 -11.12
N LYS A 124 -16.40 1.03 -11.81
CA LYS A 124 -16.11 -0.41 -12.01
C LYS A 124 -15.96 -1.16 -10.69
N ALA A 125 -15.19 -0.62 -9.76
CA ALA A 125 -14.96 -1.26 -8.45
C ALA A 125 -16.24 -1.32 -7.61
N ILE A 126 -17.05 -0.26 -7.59
CA ILE A 126 -18.35 -0.25 -6.89
C ILE A 126 -19.30 -1.30 -7.49
N ASN A 127 -19.41 -1.33 -8.82
CA ASN A 127 -20.29 -2.26 -9.52
C ASN A 127 -19.84 -3.71 -9.33
N TYR A 128 -18.52 -3.97 -9.37
CA TYR A 128 -17.95 -5.28 -9.07
C TYR A 128 -18.30 -5.69 -7.64
N ALA A 129 -17.97 -4.85 -6.64
CA ALA A 129 -18.19 -5.15 -5.24
C ALA A 129 -19.66 -5.47 -4.92
N ARG A 130 -20.59 -4.72 -5.51
CA ARG A 130 -22.03 -4.95 -5.36
C ARG A 130 -22.50 -6.23 -6.05
N LYS A 131 -22.08 -6.46 -7.29
CA LYS A 131 -22.51 -7.62 -8.08
C LYS A 131 -22.05 -8.95 -7.47
N HIS A 132 -20.85 -8.95 -6.89
CA HIS A 132 -20.22 -10.14 -6.31
C HIS A 132 -20.45 -10.25 -4.79
N GLU A 133 -21.23 -9.34 -4.19
CA GLU A 133 -21.49 -9.30 -2.74
C GLU A 133 -20.20 -9.40 -1.91
N VAL A 134 -19.17 -8.67 -2.35
CA VAL A 134 -17.81 -8.82 -1.82
C VAL A 134 -17.77 -8.59 -0.32
N GLU A 135 -17.13 -9.51 0.40
CA GLU A 135 -17.06 -9.46 1.84
C GLU A 135 -16.37 -8.17 2.32
N LYS A 136 -16.88 -7.59 3.42
CA LYS A 136 -16.33 -6.40 4.05
C LYS A 136 -14.83 -6.53 4.34
N SER A 137 -14.38 -7.71 4.79
CA SER A 137 -12.96 -7.95 5.09
C SER A 137 -12.07 -7.82 3.83
N VAL A 138 -12.57 -8.23 2.67
CA VAL A 138 -11.89 -8.08 1.37
C VAL A 138 -11.84 -6.60 0.98
N ILE A 139 -12.96 -5.88 1.05
CA ILE A 139 -13.03 -4.44 0.73
C ILE A 139 -12.02 -3.64 1.57
N MET A 140 -11.97 -3.91 2.89
CA MET A 140 -11.02 -3.25 3.79
C MET A 140 -9.57 -3.62 3.48
N THR A 141 -9.31 -4.86 3.06
CA THR A 141 -7.98 -5.34 2.67
C THR A 141 -7.50 -4.65 1.39
N VAL A 142 -8.37 -4.55 0.39
CA VAL A 142 -8.10 -3.81 -0.86
C VAL A 142 -7.75 -2.36 -0.57
N ALA A 143 -8.54 -1.69 0.28
CA ALA A 143 -8.29 -0.30 0.65
C ALA A 143 -6.94 -0.13 1.38
N GLY A 144 -6.61 -1.07 2.28
CA GLY A 144 -5.31 -1.11 2.96
C GLY A 144 -4.14 -1.28 1.98
N ALA A 145 -4.26 -2.23 1.05
CA ALA A 145 -3.25 -2.52 0.04
C ALA A 145 -3.06 -1.37 -0.98
N ALA A 146 -4.15 -0.69 -1.36
CA ALA A 146 -4.12 0.49 -2.23
C ALA A 146 -3.55 1.74 -1.51
N ASN A 147 -3.26 1.64 -0.21
CA ASN A 147 -2.83 2.74 0.65
C ASN A 147 -3.86 3.89 0.68
N CYS A 148 -5.15 3.54 0.64
CA CYS A 148 -6.22 4.47 0.98
C CYS A 148 -6.10 4.80 2.46
N LYS A 149 -5.83 6.08 2.76
CA LYS A 149 -5.87 6.56 4.13
C LYS A 149 -7.33 6.60 4.57
N MET A 150 -7.64 5.86 5.64
CA MET A 150 -8.99 5.69 6.16
C MET A 150 -8.94 5.48 7.67
N ASP A 151 -9.99 5.89 8.38
CA ASP A 151 -10.21 5.50 9.77
C ASP A 151 -10.88 4.11 9.85
N TYR A 152 -10.04 3.07 9.84
CA TYR A 152 -10.45 1.67 9.92
C TYR A 152 -11.28 1.36 11.18
N ASN A 153 -11.02 2.03 12.30
CA ASN A 153 -11.77 1.82 13.55
C ASN A 153 -13.22 2.34 13.45
N MET A 154 -13.44 3.42 12.70
CA MET A 154 -14.77 3.98 12.47
C MET A 154 -15.59 3.09 11.53
N MET A 155 -14.93 2.49 10.53
CA MET A 155 -15.52 1.54 9.56
C MET A 155 -15.94 0.21 10.20
N GLU A 156 -15.17 -0.30 11.17
CA GLU A 156 -15.57 -1.48 11.94
C GLU A 156 -16.84 -1.21 12.76
N LYS A 157 -16.88 -0.07 13.47
CA LYS A 157 -18.00 0.29 14.36
C LYS A 157 -19.30 0.63 13.65
N LYS A 158 -19.23 1.21 12.45
CA LYS A 158 -20.41 1.62 11.68
C LYS A 158 -21.19 0.45 11.07
N GLY A 159 -20.67 -0.78 11.10
CA GLY A 159 -21.30 -1.94 10.47
C GLY A 159 -21.21 -1.94 8.94
N ASP A 160 -21.27 -0.76 8.30
CA ASP A 160 -21.64 -0.58 6.89
C ASP A 160 -20.49 -0.16 5.96
N ALA A 161 -19.27 -0.70 6.14
CA ALA A 161 -18.15 -0.34 5.28
C ALA A 161 -18.25 -1.08 3.93
N ASP A 162 -18.82 -0.43 2.94
CA ASP A 162 -18.83 -0.86 1.55
C ASP A 162 -17.77 -0.12 0.71
N MET A 163 -17.63 -0.51 -0.57
CA MET A 163 -16.64 0.11 -1.46
C MET A 163 -16.92 1.61 -1.71
N CYS A 164 -18.20 2.04 -1.70
CA CYS A 164 -18.56 3.44 -1.81
C CYS A 164 -18.01 4.26 -0.65
N THR A 165 -18.20 3.75 0.58
CA THR A 165 -17.74 4.38 1.82
C THR A 165 -16.21 4.51 1.82
N VAL A 166 -15.49 3.46 1.39
CA VAL A 166 -14.04 3.50 1.21
C VAL A 166 -13.63 4.66 0.30
N PHE A 167 -14.27 4.80 -0.85
CA PHE A 167 -13.96 5.89 -1.79
C PHE A 167 -14.31 7.27 -1.26
N GLU A 168 -15.43 7.41 -0.56
CA GLU A 168 -15.86 8.70 0.01
C GLU A 168 -14.92 9.19 1.10
N GLU A 169 -14.53 8.33 2.03
CA GLU A 169 -13.58 8.66 3.09
C GLU A 169 -12.21 8.98 2.51
N THR A 170 -11.72 8.19 1.55
CA THR A 170 -10.46 8.47 0.85
C THR A 170 -10.49 9.84 0.16
N ARG A 171 -11.61 10.20 -0.47
CA ARG A 171 -11.78 11.51 -1.14
C ARG A 171 -11.79 12.65 -0.13
N LYS A 172 -12.53 12.53 0.97
CA LYS A 172 -12.59 13.55 2.03
C LYS A 172 -11.20 13.82 2.59
N GLU A 173 -10.44 12.76 2.89
CA GLU A 173 -9.08 12.89 3.38
C GLU A 173 -8.14 13.50 2.33
N GLY A 174 -8.25 13.09 1.06
CA GLY A 174 -7.47 13.67 -0.03
C GLY A 174 -7.70 15.18 -0.20
N VAL A 175 -8.95 15.63 -0.10
CA VAL A 175 -9.29 17.08 -0.15
C VAL A 175 -8.72 17.82 1.06
N ALA A 176 -8.91 17.29 2.28
CA ALA A 176 -8.38 17.90 3.49
C ALA A 176 -6.84 18.00 3.45
N GLN A 177 -6.16 16.94 3.02
CA GLN A 177 -4.72 16.92 2.85
C GLN A 177 -4.27 17.94 1.78
N GLY A 178 -4.96 18.02 0.65
CA GLY A 178 -4.66 18.98 -0.41
C GLY A 178 -4.79 20.44 0.03
N LEU A 179 -5.82 20.77 0.84
CA LEU A 179 -5.98 22.10 1.42
C LEU A 179 -4.84 22.42 2.40
N ALA A 180 -4.53 21.51 3.31
CA ALA A 180 -3.45 21.69 4.28
C ALA A 180 -2.06 21.82 3.60
N GLU A 181 -1.80 21.02 2.55
CA GLU A 181 -0.59 21.12 1.74
C GLU A 181 -0.51 22.44 0.98
N GLY A 182 -1.63 22.90 0.41
CA GLY A 182 -1.72 24.19 -0.28
C GLY A 182 -1.42 25.37 0.65
N GLU A 183 -2.02 25.37 1.84
CA GLU A 183 -1.74 26.39 2.87
C GLU A 183 -0.30 26.32 3.36
N ALA A 184 0.23 25.12 3.64
CA ALA A 184 1.63 24.93 4.05
C ALA A 184 2.59 25.47 3.00
N LYS A 185 2.36 25.13 1.73
CA LYS A 185 3.15 25.61 0.59
C LYS A 185 3.12 27.15 0.53
N GLY A 186 1.94 27.76 0.64
CA GLY A 186 1.81 29.22 0.66
C GLY A 186 2.58 29.88 1.82
N ILE A 187 2.52 29.30 3.03
CA ILE A 187 3.27 29.79 4.20
C ILE A 187 4.78 29.72 3.96
N ILE A 188 5.27 28.62 3.39
CA ILE A 188 6.69 28.38 3.14
C ILE A 188 7.22 29.30 2.04
N GLU A 189 6.53 29.37 0.90
CA GLU A 189 6.93 30.22 -0.23
C GLU A 189 6.97 31.70 0.17
N THR A 190 5.89 32.18 0.79
CA THR A 190 5.81 33.56 1.30
C THR A 190 6.88 33.81 2.36
N GLY A 191 7.15 32.83 3.23
CA GLY A 191 8.18 32.95 4.24
C GLY A 191 9.58 33.16 3.66
N TYR A 192 9.95 32.40 2.63
CA TYR A 192 11.21 32.60 1.91
C TYR A 192 11.25 33.91 1.14
N GLU A 193 10.16 34.29 0.48
CA GLU A 193 10.06 35.56 -0.27
C GLU A 193 10.33 36.78 0.63
N PHE A 194 9.85 36.75 1.87
CA PHE A 194 10.09 37.80 2.86
C PHE A 194 11.37 37.59 3.70
N GLY A 195 12.22 36.61 3.36
CA GLY A 195 13.49 36.37 4.03
C GLY A 195 13.38 35.89 5.47
N LEU A 196 12.29 35.19 5.82
CA LEU A 196 12.14 34.59 7.15
C LEU A 196 13.11 33.42 7.36
N SER A 197 13.50 33.22 8.62
CA SER A 197 14.26 32.04 9.01
C SER A 197 13.41 30.76 8.93
N GLU A 198 14.04 29.60 8.75
CA GLU A 198 13.34 28.31 8.77
C GLU A 198 12.57 28.10 10.08
N ASP A 199 13.13 28.53 11.22
CA ASP A 199 12.48 28.41 12.53
C ASP A 199 11.19 29.25 12.63
N ASP A 200 11.18 30.45 12.03
CA ASP A 200 9.99 31.30 11.96
C ASP A 200 8.91 30.67 11.06
N ILE A 201 9.33 30.07 9.94
CA ILE A 201 8.42 29.36 9.03
C ILE A 201 7.81 28.13 9.73
N LEU A 202 8.62 27.33 10.44
CA LEU A 202 8.14 26.20 11.23
C LEU A 202 7.15 26.63 12.30
N THR A 203 7.45 27.71 13.03
CA THR A 203 6.54 28.27 14.04
C THR A 203 5.21 28.70 13.42
N ARG A 204 5.24 29.34 12.25
CA ARG A 204 4.03 29.74 11.52
C ARG A 204 3.22 28.54 11.03
N LEU A 205 3.89 27.51 10.50
CA LEU A 205 3.25 26.25 10.07
C LEU A 205 2.53 25.58 11.24
N GLN A 206 3.22 25.38 12.36
CA GLN A 206 2.64 24.76 13.55
C GLN A 206 1.43 25.54 14.07
N LYS A 207 1.55 26.88 14.15
CA LYS A 207 0.49 27.73 14.69
C LYS A 207 -0.73 27.83 13.76
N LYS A 208 -0.52 28.02 12.44
CA LYS A 208 -1.63 28.21 11.49
C LYS A 208 -2.34 26.91 11.13
N LEU A 209 -1.60 25.82 10.98
CA LEU A 209 -2.17 24.53 10.59
C LEU A 209 -2.49 23.63 11.79
N ASN A 210 -2.15 24.06 13.01
CA ASN A 210 -2.27 23.28 14.23
C ASN A 210 -1.63 21.89 14.11
N ILE A 211 -0.39 21.85 13.63
CA ILE A 211 0.36 20.61 13.36
C ILE A 211 1.57 20.47 14.27
N SER A 212 2.07 19.23 14.42
CA SER A 212 3.29 18.95 15.16
C SER A 212 4.53 19.53 14.47
N LEU A 213 5.60 19.77 15.24
CA LEU A 213 6.89 20.22 14.70
C LEU A 213 7.41 19.26 13.62
N GLN A 214 7.30 17.95 13.85
CA GLN A 214 7.70 16.92 12.89
C GLN A 214 6.95 17.09 11.55
N LYS A 215 5.64 17.34 11.58
CA LYS A 215 4.84 17.55 10.38
C LYS A 215 5.20 18.86 9.67
N ALA A 216 5.47 19.92 10.44
CA ALA A 216 5.95 21.18 9.89
C ALA A 216 7.32 21.02 9.19
N GLN A 217 8.25 20.27 9.78
CA GLN A 217 9.55 19.94 9.18
C GLN A 217 9.42 19.11 7.90
N GLU A 218 8.47 18.15 7.86
CA GLU A 218 8.15 17.42 6.64
C GLU A 218 7.70 18.34 5.51
N TYR A 219 6.77 19.27 5.80
CA TYR A 219 6.31 20.24 4.80
C TYR A 219 7.43 21.19 4.36
N LEU A 220 8.23 21.70 5.29
CA LEU A 220 9.38 22.54 4.96
C LEU A 220 10.38 21.80 4.06
N SER A 221 10.69 20.55 4.35
CA SER A 221 11.57 19.71 3.52
C SER A 221 10.98 19.44 2.13
N MET A 222 9.66 19.27 2.05
CA MET A 222 8.94 18.99 0.79
C MET A 222 8.87 20.21 -0.12
N PHE A 223 8.56 21.39 0.41
CA PHE A 223 8.30 22.60 -0.39
C PHE A 223 9.46 23.59 -0.40
N GLY A 224 10.34 23.60 0.61
CA GLY A 224 11.43 24.56 0.72
C GLY A 224 12.59 24.37 -0.26
N LYS A 225 12.68 23.23 -0.93
CA LYS A 225 13.73 22.98 -1.95
C LYS A 225 13.36 23.47 -3.35
N GLN A 226 12.11 23.89 -3.59
CA GLN A 226 11.67 24.32 -4.91
C GLN A 226 12.15 25.73 -5.30
N THR A 227 12.62 26.54 -4.33
CA THR A 227 13.03 27.94 -4.56
C THR A 227 14.50 28.14 -4.94
N VAL A 228 15.36 27.09 -4.93
CA VAL A 228 16.81 27.23 -5.26
C VAL A 228 17.20 26.63 -6.62
N GLN A 229 16.29 25.94 -7.32
CA GLN A 229 16.58 25.40 -8.67
C GLN A 229 15.44 25.66 -9.65
N SER A 230 15.30 26.92 -10.07
CA SER A 230 14.76 27.22 -11.40
C SER A 230 15.77 26.73 -12.44
N GLY A 231 15.68 25.45 -12.85
CA GLY A 231 16.47 24.91 -13.95
C GLY A 231 17.24 23.61 -13.68
N GLN A 232 16.61 22.59 -13.12
CA GLN A 232 16.93 21.19 -13.46
C GLN A 232 15.83 20.28 -12.92
N PHE A 233 15.06 19.70 -13.82
CA PHE A 233 14.05 18.70 -13.51
C PHE A 233 14.74 17.38 -13.14
N LEU A 234 15.39 17.33 -11.97
CA LEU A 234 15.77 16.08 -11.35
C LEU A 234 14.52 15.53 -10.66
N LEU A 235 13.79 14.70 -11.42
CA LEU A 235 12.90 13.68 -10.88
C LEU A 235 13.68 12.86 -9.85
N ARG A 236 13.71 13.31 -8.59
CA ARG A 236 13.98 12.42 -7.47
C ARG A 236 12.90 11.37 -7.52
N ARG A 237 13.26 10.18 -8.02
CA ARG A 237 12.49 8.95 -7.82
C ARG A 237 12.15 8.91 -6.34
N ARG A 238 10.88 9.19 -5.98
CA ARG A 238 10.38 8.80 -4.66
C ARG A 238 10.73 7.32 -4.55
N LYS A 239 11.54 6.94 -3.55
CA LYS A 239 11.63 5.53 -3.17
C LYS A 239 10.19 5.05 -3.07
N PRO A 240 9.77 3.97 -3.76
CA PRO A 240 8.45 3.42 -3.58
C PRO A 240 8.29 3.24 -2.08
N THR A 241 7.36 3.96 -1.45
CA THR A 241 6.88 3.57 -0.13
C THR A 241 6.56 2.09 -0.25
N GLU A 242 7.22 1.25 0.54
CA GLU A 242 7.19 -0.21 0.46
C GLU A 242 5.73 -0.70 0.32
N LYS A 243 5.26 -0.90 -0.92
CA LYS A 243 3.96 -1.49 -1.23
C LYS A 243 4.14 -2.99 -1.40
N MET A 244 4.81 -3.59 -0.42
CA MET A 244 5.11 -5.01 -0.40
C MET A 244 4.58 -5.62 0.88
N VAL A 245 3.94 -6.78 0.75
CA VAL A 245 3.59 -7.62 1.90
C VAL A 245 4.28 -8.94 1.72
N TYR A 246 5.05 -9.31 2.75
CA TYR A 246 5.64 -10.64 2.89
C TYR A 246 4.61 -11.53 3.56
N ILE A 247 4.13 -12.52 2.82
CA ILE A 247 3.22 -13.52 3.36
C ILE A 247 4.08 -14.74 3.71
N CYS A 248 4.16 -15.03 5.00
CA CYS A 248 4.90 -16.16 5.54
C CYS A 248 4.12 -16.71 6.73
N LYS A 249 3.89 -18.02 6.74
CA LYS A 249 3.24 -18.72 7.86
C LYS A 249 4.10 -19.91 8.26
N ASN A 250 4.51 -19.93 9.52
CA ASN A 250 5.19 -21.07 10.12
C ASN A 250 4.27 -21.61 11.21
N ARG A 251 3.56 -22.71 10.95
CA ARG A 251 2.91 -23.45 12.05
C ARG A 251 4.00 -24.33 12.67
N ARG A 252 4.36 -24.05 13.92
CA ARG A 252 4.97 -25.10 14.75
C ARG A 252 3.83 -26.04 15.19
N PRO A 253 4.09 -27.36 15.27
CA PRO A 253 3.13 -28.33 15.80
C PRO A 253 2.68 -27.96 17.22
#